data_AF-A0AAE1GN64-F1
#
_entry.id   AF-A0AAE1GN64-F1
#
_cell.length_a   1.000
_cell.length_b   1.000
_cell.length_c   1.000
_cell.angle_alpha   90.00
_cell.angle_beta   90.00
_cell.angle_gamma   90.00
#
_symmetry.space_group_name_H-M   'P 1'
#
loop_
_entity.id
_entity.type
_entity.pdbx_description
1 polymer ?
#
loop_
_entity_poly.entity_id
_entity_poly.type
_entity_poly.pdbx_seq_one_letter_code
_entity_poly.pdbx_strand_id
1 'polypeptide(L)'
;MQVGEPQQPSLRQFSRTVVTQLLQRFGQVTLMIPRPHSDTILDQVEARAYLDRLYMERLPPTGSKVGVARCYVCSHATRRPKARKSTCYRCHECQVPMCLVPCFRVYHTLIHY
;
A
#
# COMPACT_ATOMS: atom_id res chain seq x y z
N MET A 1 4.02 51.17 -43.01
CA MET A 1 4.22 50.13 -41.98
C MET A 1 2.99 49.23 -42.02
N GLN A 2 3.11 48.02 -42.57
CA GLN A 2 1.99 47.09 -42.68
C GLN A 2 1.93 46.25 -41.40
N VAL A 3 0.87 46.44 -40.62
CA VAL A 3 0.56 45.62 -39.45
C VAL A 3 -0.05 44.33 -39.99
N GLY A 4 0.70 43.22 -39.91
CA GLY A 4 0.22 41.90 -40.34
C GLY A 4 -1.00 41.48 -39.54
N GLU A 5 -2.02 40.96 -40.23
CA GLU A 5 -3.27 40.48 -39.62
C GLU A 5 -3.00 39.35 -38.61
N PRO A 6 -3.68 39.34 -37.45
CA PRO A 6 -3.52 38.28 -36.46
C PRO A 6 -4.15 36.98 -36.97
N GLN A 7 -3.33 36.00 -37.33
CA GLN A 7 -3.80 34.66 -37.66
C GLN A 7 -4.47 34.02 -36.44
N GLN A 8 -5.67 33.47 -36.64
CA GLN A 8 -6.40 32.78 -35.56
C GLN A 8 -5.60 31.54 -35.11
N PRO A 9 -5.31 31.40 -33.81
CA PRO A 9 -4.57 30.25 -33.31
C PRO A 9 -5.40 28.98 -33.50
N SER A 10 -4.72 27.88 -33.82
CA SER A 10 -5.34 26.56 -33.82
C SER A 10 -5.90 26.22 -32.43
N LEU A 11 -6.93 25.37 -32.37
CA LEU A 11 -7.52 24.92 -31.10
C LEU A 11 -6.48 24.39 -30.11
N ARG A 12 -5.46 23.69 -30.62
CA ARG A 12 -4.35 23.15 -29.82
C ARG A 12 -3.46 24.23 -29.21
N GLN A 13 -3.21 25.30 -29.95
CA GLN A 13 -2.45 26.45 -29.44
C GLN A 13 -3.27 27.20 -28.39
N PHE A 14 -4.55 27.43 -28.68
CA PHE A 14 -5.46 28.06 -27.74
C PHE A 14 -5.58 27.28 -26.42
N SER A 15 -5.79 25.96 -26.49
CA SER A 15 -5.92 25.13 -25.29
C SER A 15 -4.64 25.12 -24.45
N ARG A 16 -3.46 25.06 -25.07
CA ARG A 16 -2.18 25.20 -24.37
C ARG A 16 -2.04 26.54 -23.68
N THR A 17 -2.41 27.63 -24.34
CA THR A 17 -2.38 28.98 -23.77
C THR A 17 -3.29 29.09 -22.55
N VAL A 18 -4.52 28.58 -22.64
CA VAL A 18 -5.47 28.59 -21.52
C VAL A 18 -4.95 27.77 -20.34
N VAL A 19 -4.47 26.55 -20.59
CA VAL A 19 -3.89 25.69 -19.53
C VAL A 19 -2.71 26.40 -18.86
N THR A 20 -1.84 27.05 -19.63
CA THR A 20 -0.70 27.79 -19.11
C THR A 20 -1.16 28.95 -18.23
N GLN A 21 -2.13 29.73 -18.68
CA GLN A 21 -2.70 30.85 -17.91
C GLN A 21 -3.37 30.38 -16.62
N LEU A 22 -4.09 29.26 -16.65
CA LEU A 22 -4.72 28.66 -15.47
C LEU A 22 -3.68 28.18 -14.46
N LEU A 23 -2.64 27.49 -14.93
CA LEU A 23 -1.54 27.06 -14.06
C LEU A 23 -0.75 28.25 -13.50
N GLN A 24 -0.55 29.31 -14.27
CA GLN A 24 0.13 30.51 -13.78
C GLN A 24 -0.69 31.25 -12.71
N ARG A 25 -2.02 31.32 -12.89
CA ARG A 25 -2.88 32.10 -11.99
C ARG A 25 -3.35 31.33 -10.76
N PHE A 26 -3.56 30.03 -10.89
CA PHE A 26 -4.18 29.18 -9.87
C PHE A 26 -3.35 27.93 -9.55
N GLY A 27 -2.29 27.64 -10.31
CA GLY A 27 -1.45 26.48 -10.05
C GLY A 27 -0.67 26.67 -8.76
N GLN A 28 -1.00 25.85 -7.77
CA GLN A 28 -0.16 25.69 -6.59
C GLN A 28 0.83 24.57 -6.87
N VAL A 29 2.13 24.89 -6.82
CA VAL A 29 3.15 23.84 -6.72
C VAL A 29 3.06 23.32 -5.30
N THR A 30 2.30 22.25 -5.10
CA THR A 30 2.41 21.49 -3.86
C THR A 30 3.83 20.96 -3.83
N LEU A 31 4.69 21.57 -3.03
CA LEU A 31 6.00 21.00 -2.73
C LEU A 31 5.71 19.60 -2.22
N MET A 32 6.08 18.59 -3.01
CA MET A 32 5.99 17.20 -2.62
C MET A 32 6.89 17.08 -1.40
N ILE A 33 6.31 17.17 -0.21
CA ILE A 33 7.02 16.84 1.03
C ILE A 33 7.51 15.41 0.80
N PRO A 34 8.83 15.16 0.80
CA PRO A 34 9.35 13.82 0.66
C PRO A 34 8.67 12.96 1.71
N ARG A 35 8.03 11.86 1.28
CA ARG A 35 7.50 10.93 2.27
C ARG A 35 8.67 10.44 3.10
N PRO A 36 8.63 10.59 4.43
CA PRO A 36 9.69 10.08 5.28
C PRO A 36 9.88 8.59 4.98
N HIS A 37 11.15 8.16 4.95
CA HIS A 37 11.48 6.76 4.74
C HIS A 37 10.80 5.93 5.83
N SER A 38 10.38 4.70 5.53
CA SER A 38 9.65 3.87 6.50
C SER A 38 10.38 3.75 7.84
N ASP A 39 11.71 3.70 7.78
CA ASP A 39 12.58 3.52 8.94
C ASP A 39 12.75 4.79 9.79
N THR A 40 12.18 5.92 9.36
CA THR A 40 12.15 7.18 10.13
C THR A 40 10.80 7.44 10.82
N ILE A 41 9.81 6.57 10.60
CA ILE A 41 8.48 6.67 11.19
C ILE A 41 8.44 5.72 12.39
N LEU A 42 8.38 6.27 13.62
CA LEU A 42 8.44 5.50 14.87
C LEU A 42 7.43 4.33 14.89
N ASP A 43 6.17 4.60 14.50
CA ASP A 43 5.11 3.60 14.44
C ASP A 43 5.46 2.40 13.53
N GLN A 44 6.20 2.63 12.45
CA GLN A 44 6.58 1.56 11.51
C GLN A 44 7.74 0.73 12.04
N VAL A 45 8.68 1.36 12.75
CA VAL A 45 9.78 0.66 13.44
C VAL A 45 9.22 -0.20 14.56
N GLU A 46 8.31 0.33 15.38
CA GLU A 46 7.62 -0.42 16.43
C GLU A 46 6.80 -1.59 15.87
N ALA A 47 6.07 -1.36 14.77
CA ALA A 47 5.32 -2.42 14.10
C ALA A 47 6.25 -3.53 13.59
N ARG A 48 7.42 -3.21 13.03
CA ARG A 48 8.41 -4.21 12.59
C ARG A 48 8.96 -4.99 13.77
N ALA A 49 9.38 -4.32 14.84
CA ALA A 49 9.86 -4.98 16.05
C ALA A 49 8.79 -5.90 16.67
N TYR A 50 7.51 -5.53 16.62
CA TYR A 50 6.40 -6.39 17.04
C TYR A 50 6.27 -7.63 16.16
N LEU A 51 6.36 -7.48 14.83
CA LEU A 51 6.32 -8.61 13.88
C LEU A 51 7.48 -9.58 14.09
N ASP A 52 8.68 -9.05 14.32
CA ASP A 52 9.88 -9.85 14.56
C ASP A 52 9.74 -10.69 15.84
N ARG A 53 9.16 -10.12 16.91
CA ARG A 53 8.85 -10.88 18.15
C ARG A 53 7.80 -11.96 17.95
N LEU A 54 6.91 -11.81 16.96
CA LEU A 54 5.94 -12.83 16.59
C LEU A 54 6.50 -13.84 15.57
N TYR A 55 7.77 -13.73 15.16
CA TYR A 55 8.33 -14.56 14.08
C TYR A 55 7.47 -14.51 12.81
N MET A 56 6.85 -13.37 12.52
CA MET A 56 5.98 -13.18 11.34
C MET A 56 6.73 -12.43 10.25
N GLU A 57 6.91 -13.05 9.10
CA GLU A 57 7.55 -12.45 7.93
C GLU A 57 6.53 -12.13 6.83
N ARG A 58 6.89 -11.22 5.93
CA ARG A 58 6.08 -10.94 4.74
C ARG A 58 6.23 -12.04 3.71
N LEU A 59 5.11 -12.39 3.07
CA LEU A 59 5.09 -13.29 1.94
C LEU A 59 5.86 -12.68 0.75
N PRO A 60 6.62 -13.50 0.00
CA PRO A 60 7.32 -13.02 -1.18
C PRO A 60 6.31 -12.52 -2.24
N PRO A 61 6.62 -11.42 -2.95
CA PRO A 61 5.76 -10.92 -4.01
C PRO A 61 5.61 -11.95 -5.13
N THR A 62 4.40 -12.07 -5.67
CA THR A 62 4.15 -12.87 -6.87
C THR A 62 4.06 -11.91 -8.05
N GLY A 63 5.19 -11.69 -8.73
CA GLY A 63 5.32 -10.67 -9.77
C GLY A 63 5.35 -9.26 -9.18
N SER A 64 4.59 -8.33 -9.76
CA SER A 64 4.56 -6.91 -9.35
C SER A 64 3.68 -6.60 -8.13
N LYS A 65 3.02 -7.61 -7.55
CA LYS A 65 2.08 -7.44 -6.44
C LYS A 65 2.65 -8.02 -5.15
N VAL A 66 2.28 -7.40 -4.03
CA VAL A 66 2.55 -7.93 -2.68
C VAL A 66 2.07 -9.37 -2.60
N GLY A 67 2.87 -10.24 -1.96
CA GLY A 67 2.51 -11.62 -1.72
C GLY A 67 1.30 -11.71 -0.79
N VAL A 68 0.24 -12.40 -1.22
CA VAL A 68 -0.99 -12.55 -0.44
C VAL A 68 -1.43 -14.01 -0.47
N ALA A 69 -1.74 -14.57 0.70
CA ALA A 69 -2.29 -15.92 0.86
C ALA A 69 -3.54 -15.90 1.74
N ARG A 70 -4.27 -17.03 1.80
CA ARG A 70 -5.42 -17.19 2.70
C ARG A 70 -4.94 -17.52 4.11
N CYS A 71 -5.52 -16.87 5.12
CA CYS A 71 -5.26 -17.17 6.51
C CYS A 71 -5.75 -18.58 6.88
N TYR A 72 -4.84 -19.46 7.28
CA TYR A 72 -5.11 -20.85 7.63
C TYR A 72 -6.15 -20.98 8.75
N VAL A 73 -5.99 -20.22 9.83
CA VAL A 73 -6.91 -20.26 11.00
C VAL A 73 -8.31 -19.76 10.65
N CYS A 74 -8.45 -18.80 9.74
CA CYS A 74 -9.75 -18.30 9.32
C CYS A 74 -10.46 -19.29 8.39
N SER A 75 -9.73 -19.96 7.51
CA SER A 75 -10.30 -20.96 6.59
C SER A 75 -10.64 -22.28 7.29
N HIS A 76 -9.90 -22.66 8.33
CA HIS A 76 -10.09 -23.89 9.11
C HIS A 76 -10.76 -23.67 10.47
N ALA A 77 -11.40 -22.52 10.66
CA ALA A 77 -12.09 -22.24 11.91
C ALA A 77 -13.22 -23.25 12.18
N THR A 78 -13.23 -23.81 13.40
CA THR A 78 -14.29 -24.70 13.92
C THR A 78 -15.13 -24.01 14.99
N ARG A 79 -14.49 -23.21 15.86
CA ARG A 79 -15.14 -22.48 16.97
C ARG A 79 -15.83 -21.18 16.55
N ARG A 80 -15.67 -20.75 15.29
CA ARG A 80 -16.26 -19.53 14.73
C ARG A 80 -16.55 -19.73 13.24
N PRO A 81 -17.41 -18.91 12.61
CA PRO A 81 -17.67 -19.00 11.18
C PRO A 81 -16.39 -18.94 10.35
N LYS A 82 -16.30 -19.82 9.35
CA LYS A 82 -15.20 -19.82 8.39
C LYS A 82 -15.20 -18.51 7.60
N ALA A 83 -14.02 -17.92 7.43
CA ALA A 83 -13.85 -16.66 6.72
C ALA A 83 -12.72 -16.74 5.71
N ARG A 84 -12.93 -16.20 4.51
CA ARG A 84 -11.90 -16.07 3.48
C ARG A 84 -11.09 -14.78 3.67
N LYS A 85 -10.31 -14.72 4.75
CA LYS A 85 -9.39 -13.59 4.99
C LYS A 85 -8.06 -13.81 4.27
N SER A 86 -7.61 -12.80 3.55
CA SER A 86 -6.25 -12.72 3.02
C SER A 86 -5.27 -12.20 4.06
N THR A 87 -4.01 -12.57 3.94
CA THR A 87 -2.89 -12.07 4.74
C THR A 87 -1.64 -11.96 3.88
N CYS A 88 -0.81 -10.97 4.19
CA CYS A 88 0.51 -10.79 3.57
C CYS A 88 1.63 -11.36 4.43
N TYR A 89 1.29 -12.00 5.56
CA TYR A 89 2.25 -12.49 6.54
C TYR A 89 2.14 -14.01 6.73
N ARG A 90 3.27 -14.65 7.01
CA ARG A 90 3.38 -16.04 7.42
C ARG A 90 4.30 -16.18 8.63
N CYS A 91 4.09 -17.21 9.43
CA CYS A 91 5.05 -17.59 10.46
C CYS A 91 6.34 -18.05 9.78
N HIS A 92 7.49 -17.53 10.21
CA HIS A 92 8.81 -17.90 9.70
C HIS A 92 9.13 -19.37 10.00
N GLU A 93 8.74 -19.88 11.16
CA GLU A 93 9.03 -21.27 11.56
C GLU A 93 8.08 -22.26 10.88
N CYS A 94 6.77 -22.05 10.97
CA CYS A 94 5.78 -22.99 10.44
C CYS A 94 5.52 -22.81 8.94
N GLN A 95 5.95 -21.69 8.35
CA GLN A 95 5.67 -21.31 6.95
C GLN A 95 4.17 -21.22 6.62
N VAL A 96 3.32 -21.11 7.64
CA VAL A 96 1.86 -21.05 7.49
C VAL A 96 1.38 -19.60 7.40
N PRO A 97 0.58 -19.24 6.37
CA PRO A 97 -0.02 -17.91 6.26
C PRO A 97 -1.16 -17.74 7.26
N MET A 98 -1.10 -16.70 8.10
CA MET A 98 -2.15 -16.37 9.07
C MET A 98 -2.24 -14.86 9.34
N CYS A 99 -3.36 -14.41 9.89
CA CYS A 99 -3.49 -13.02 10.36
C CYS A 99 -2.60 -12.81 11.59
N LEU A 100 -1.97 -11.64 11.70
CA LEU A 100 -1.15 -11.26 12.86
C LEU A 100 -1.90 -11.42 14.18
N VAL A 101 -3.10 -10.86 14.26
CA VAL A 101 -3.98 -10.97 15.42
C VAL A 101 -5.40 -11.25 14.93
N PRO A 102 -6.18 -12.16 15.56
CA PRO A 102 -5.81 -13.04 16.68
C PRO A 102 -5.23 -14.40 16.23
N CYS A 103 -5.10 -14.63 14.92
CA CYS A 103 -4.85 -15.97 14.38
C CYS A 103 -3.47 -16.53 14.73
N PHE A 104 -2.43 -15.69 14.79
CA PHE A 104 -1.11 -16.11 15.26
C PHE A 104 -1.18 -16.76 16.64
N ARG A 105 -1.74 -16.04 17.62
CA ARG A 105 -1.91 -16.57 18.98
C ARG A 105 -2.70 -17.87 18.97
N VAL A 106 -3.85 -17.91 18.29
CA VAL A 106 -4.67 -19.14 18.21
C VAL A 106 -3.89 -20.33 17.65
N TYR A 107 -3.10 -20.12 16.59
CA TYR A 107 -2.29 -21.18 15.99
C TYR A 107 -1.20 -21.63 16.96
N HIS A 108 -0.40 -20.73 17.53
CA HIS A 108 0.75 -21.14 18.34
C HIS A 108 0.42 -21.52 19.78
N THR A 109 -0.70 -21.06 20.36
CA THR A 109 -1.04 -21.32 21.76
C THR A 109 -2.15 -22.35 21.95
N LEU A 110 -2.98 -22.63 20.93
CA LEU A 110 -4.13 -23.55 21.06
C LEU A 110 -3.97 -24.84 20.24
N ILE A 111 -2.80 -25.09 19.62
CA ILE A 111 -2.48 -26.35 18.93
C ILE A 111 -2.01 -27.46 19.90
N HIS A 112 -2.00 -27.22 21.21
CA HIS A 112 -1.90 -28.29 22.21
C HIS A 112 -3.29 -28.75 22.66
N TYR A 113 -3.80 -29.78 21.98
CA TYR A 113 -4.58 -30.84 22.61
C TYR A 113 -4.24 -32.17 21.94
#